data_AF-A0A0S8EP02-F1
#
_entry.id   AF-A0A0S8EP02-F1
#
_cell.length_a   1.000
_cell.length_b   1.000
_cell.length_c   1.000
_cell.angle_alpha   90.00
_cell.angle_beta   90.00
_cell.angle_gamma   90.00
#
_symmetry.space_group_name_H-M   'P 1'
#
loop_
_entity.id
_entity.type
_entity.pdbx_description
1 polymer ?
#
loop_
_entity_poly.entity_id
_entity_poly.type
_entity_poly.pdbx_seq_one_letter_code
_entity_poly.pdbx_strand_id
1 'polypeptide(L)'
;MAIIYIVKRQPEAARVFLGTLSKDIVHGQWAKGCLRRLDDDPLLSCDRQIQYLRSVMPLSDMVVTSAEPVDASTGSMTMKEAILLTLLARNRNNRMAFEYLMAYYLLTRQPGKVACSIGRLDDFDYPAVPEHYAEAILLYGYRVGCQIDVAGRTIEKPTQKRVREVIQIVHDCDGDKKAIADVLAARFPESYCRYLLTGESGGAR
;
A
#
# COMPACT_ATOMS: atom_id res chain seq x y z
N MET A 1 -22.64 1.06 10.56
CA MET A 1 -22.95 -0.38 10.47
C MET A 1 -23.86 -0.74 9.29
N ALA A 2 -25.04 -0.12 9.12
CA ALA A 2 -25.95 -0.45 8.01
C ALA A 2 -25.32 -0.38 6.60
N ILE A 3 -24.54 0.67 6.31
CA ILE A 3 -23.85 0.85 5.01
C ILE A 3 -22.91 -0.33 4.70
N ILE A 4 -22.25 -0.91 5.71
CA ILE A 4 -21.34 -2.04 5.52
C ILE A 4 -22.10 -3.25 4.96
N TYR A 5 -23.27 -3.55 5.51
CA TYR A 5 -24.12 -4.66 5.03
C TYR A 5 -24.66 -4.41 3.62
N ILE A 6 -25.03 -3.18 3.29
CA ILE A 6 -25.45 -2.79 1.93
C ILE A 6 -24.31 -3.02 0.93
N VAL A 7 -23.09 -2.57 1.27
CA VAL A 7 -21.92 -2.74 0.39
C VAL A 7 -21.57 -4.22 0.24
N LYS A 8 -21.67 -5.03 1.31
CA LYS A 8 -21.50 -6.50 1.28
C LYS A 8 -22.60 -7.28 0.54
N ARG A 9 -23.55 -6.60 -0.11
CA ARG A 9 -24.71 -7.21 -0.80
C ARG A 9 -25.57 -8.06 0.15
N GLN A 10 -25.69 -7.63 1.40
CA GLN A 10 -26.55 -8.24 2.43
C GLN A 10 -27.69 -7.28 2.80
N PRO A 11 -28.66 -7.03 1.89
CA PRO A 11 -29.72 -6.05 2.10
C PRO A 11 -30.62 -6.41 3.29
N GLU A 12 -30.86 -7.70 3.54
CA GLU A 12 -31.70 -8.13 4.67
C GLU A 12 -31.07 -7.79 6.03
N ALA A 13 -29.77 -8.02 6.20
CA ALA A 13 -29.05 -7.61 7.39
C ALA A 13 -29.06 -6.08 7.54
N ALA A 14 -28.87 -5.34 6.44
CA ALA A 14 -28.96 -3.88 6.43
C ALA A 14 -30.34 -3.37 6.87
N ARG A 15 -31.43 -4.01 6.42
CA ARG A 15 -32.81 -3.67 6.79
C ARG A 15 -33.06 -3.84 8.28
N VAL A 16 -32.54 -4.88 8.92
CA VAL A 16 -32.67 -5.06 10.38
C VAL A 16 -32.03 -3.91 11.14
N PHE A 17 -30.79 -3.52 10.80
CA PHE A 17 -30.12 -2.40 11.45
C PHE A 17 -30.80 -1.04 11.17
N LEU A 18 -31.22 -0.81 9.92
CA LEU A 18 -31.95 0.41 9.55
C LEU A 18 -33.33 0.48 10.20
N GLY A 19 -34.00 -0.65 10.39
CA GLY A 19 -35.27 -0.75 11.12
C GLY A 19 -35.12 -0.29 12.57
N THR A 20 -34.04 -0.67 13.24
CA THR A 20 -33.74 -0.19 14.61
C THR A 20 -33.39 1.29 14.62
N LEU A 21 -32.55 1.75 13.69
CA LEU A 21 -32.17 3.18 13.56
C LEU A 21 -33.35 4.08 13.15
N SER A 22 -34.37 3.54 12.48
CA SER A 22 -35.56 4.30 12.05
C SER A 22 -36.41 4.83 13.20
N LYS A 23 -36.22 4.25 14.40
CA LYS A 23 -36.88 4.63 15.65
C LYS A 23 -36.08 5.64 16.48
N ASP A 24 -34.84 5.92 16.07
CA ASP A 24 -33.97 6.92 16.70
C ASP A 24 -34.37 8.34 16.26
N ILE A 25 -34.32 9.30 17.18
CA ILE A 25 -34.64 10.71 16.93
C ILE A 25 -33.58 11.36 16.02
N VAL A 26 -32.32 10.99 16.16
CA VAL A 26 -31.21 11.63 15.43
C VAL A 26 -31.04 11.04 14.02
N HIS A 27 -31.17 9.72 13.89
CA HIS A 27 -30.90 9.02 12.64
C HIS A 27 -32.15 8.45 11.95
N GLY A 28 -33.35 8.64 12.53
CA GLY A 28 -34.57 8.01 12.05
C GLY A 28 -35.00 8.43 10.65
N GLN A 29 -34.90 9.72 10.33
CA GLN A 29 -35.28 10.24 9.01
C GLN A 29 -34.32 9.76 7.91
N TRP A 30 -33.02 9.71 8.22
CA TRP A 30 -32.01 9.13 7.34
C TRP A 30 -32.27 7.63 7.11
N ALA A 31 -32.53 6.86 8.18
CA ALA A 31 -32.74 5.42 8.09
C ALA A 31 -34.01 5.08 7.28
N LYS A 32 -35.10 5.84 7.45
CA LYS A 32 -36.33 5.70 6.63
C LYS A 32 -36.07 6.01 5.15
N GLY A 33 -35.25 7.03 4.86
CA GLY A 33 -34.81 7.33 3.51
C GLY A 33 -34.00 6.20 2.89
N CYS A 34 -33.07 5.61 3.65
CA CYS A 34 -32.30 4.44 3.22
C CYS A 34 -33.16 3.19 2.99
N LEU A 35 -34.18 2.93 3.83
CA LEU A 35 -35.11 1.81 3.65
C LEU A 35 -35.89 1.94 2.34
N ARG A 36 -36.45 3.12 2.04
CA ARG A 36 -37.16 3.35 0.77
C ARG A 36 -36.26 3.08 -0.44
N ARG A 37 -35.03 3.57 -0.40
CA ARG A 37 -34.06 3.35 -1.49
C ARG A 37 -33.70 1.88 -1.66
N LEU A 38 -33.64 1.11 -0.56
CA LEU A 38 -33.42 -0.35 -0.62
C LEU A 38 -34.63 -1.13 -1.10
N ASP A 39 -35.84 -0.60 -0.92
CA ASP A 39 -37.06 -1.20 -1.46
C ASP A 39 -37.16 -0.99 -2.98
N ASP A 40 -36.72 0.17 -3.48
CA ASP A 40 -36.64 0.47 -4.91
C ASP A 40 -35.51 -0.30 -5.60
N ASP A 41 -34.32 -0.36 -4.98
CA ASP A 41 -33.15 -1.08 -5.49
C ASP A 41 -32.39 -1.74 -4.33
N PRO A 42 -32.60 -3.06 -4.09
CA PRO A 42 -31.96 -3.79 -3.00
C PRO A 42 -30.43 -3.76 -3.04
N LEU A 43 -29.84 -3.52 -4.21
CA LEU A 43 -28.41 -3.43 -4.39
C LEU A 43 -27.90 -2.00 -4.43
N LEU A 44 -28.76 -0.98 -4.47
CA LEU A 44 -28.37 0.42 -4.71
C LEU A 44 -27.35 0.53 -5.87
N SER A 45 -27.70 -0.11 -6.99
CA SER A 45 -26.93 -0.23 -8.22
C SER A 45 -26.55 1.15 -8.79
N CYS A 46 -27.45 2.12 -8.67
CA CYS A 46 -27.24 3.49 -9.13
C CYS A 46 -26.50 4.40 -8.11
N ASP A 47 -26.25 3.95 -6.89
CA ASP A 47 -25.55 4.75 -5.89
C ASP A 47 -24.03 4.72 -6.13
N ARG A 48 -23.48 5.84 -6.61
CA ARG A 48 -22.05 5.99 -6.94
C ARG A 48 -21.13 5.69 -5.74
N GLN A 49 -21.53 6.06 -4.53
CA GLN A 49 -20.72 5.81 -3.33
C GLN A 49 -20.73 4.33 -2.98
N ILE A 50 -21.87 3.64 -3.08
CA ILE A 50 -21.96 2.19 -2.84
C ILE A 50 -21.19 1.41 -3.90
N GLN A 51 -21.29 1.79 -5.18
CA GLN A 51 -20.54 1.16 -6.26
C GLN A 51 -19.02 1.35 -6.09
N TYR A 52 -18.58 2.55 -5.70
CA TYR A 52 -17.19 2.81 -5.36
C TYR A 52 -16.72 1.94 -4.19
N LEU A 53 -17.45 1.92 -3.07
CA LEU A 53 -17.09 1.09 -1.92
C LEU A 53 -17.02 -0.40 -2.29
N ARG A 54 -17.90 -0.88 -3.17
CA ARG A 54 -17.86 -2.26 -3.67
C ARG A 54 -16.64 -2.57 -4.54
N SER A 55 -16.11 -1.60 -5.27
CA SER A 55 -14.93 -1.79 -6.13
C SER A 55 -13.62 -1.82 -5.33
N VAL A 56 -13.60 -1.25 -4.13
CA VAL A 56 -12.40 -1.18 -3.26
C VAL A 56 -12.48 -2.05 -2.00
N MET A 57 -13.64 -2.65 -1.70
CA MET A 57 -13.83 -3.50 -0.52
C MET A 57 -13.19 -4.90 -0.71
N PRO A 58 -12.53 -5.46 0.32
CA PRO A 58 -12.19 -6.89 0.36
C PRO A 58 -13.47 -7.74 0.44
N LEU A 59 -13.62 -8.75 -0.42
CA LEU A 59 -14.69 -9.75 -0.23
C LEU A 59 -14.44 -10.44 1.12
N SER A 60 -15.44 -10.44 1.99
CA SER A 60 -15.28 -10.91 3.38
C SER A 60 -14.89 -12.39 3.44
N ASP A 61 -14.18 -12.72 4.50
CA ASP A 61 -13.64 -14.01 4.91
C ASP A 61 -12.55 -14.58 4.01
N MET A 62 -11.54 -13.75 3.67
CA MET A 62 -10.22 -14.30 3.37
C MET A 62 -9.63 -14.92 4.64
N VAL A 63 -10.03 -16.17 4.90
CA VAL A 63 -9.27 -17.10 5.72
C VAL A 63 -8.03 -17.44 4.91
N VAL A 64 -7.02 -16.57 4.98
CA VAL A 64 -5.66 -16.96 4.61
C VAL A 64 -5.23 -17.90 5.72
N THR A 65 -5.43 -19.19 5.53
CA THR A 65 -5.05 -20.23 6.49
C THR A 65 -3.58 -20.05 6.83
N SER A 66 -3.28 -19.78 8.10
CA SER A 66 -1.95 -19.60 8.67
C SER A 66 -1.17 -20.93 8.79
N ALA A 67 -1.40 -21.87 7.87
CA ALA A 67 -0.60 -23.06 7.69
C ALA A 67 0.04 -22.85 6.31
N GLU A 68 1.31 -22.50 6.18
CA GLU A 68 2.46 -23.17 6.79
C GLU A 68 3.60 -22.18 7.11
N PRO A 69 4.38 -22.41 8.17
CA PRO A 69 5.65 -21.71 8.36
C PRO A 69 6.67 -22.36 7.42
N VAL A 70 6.85 -21.82 6.22
CA VAL A 70 7.93 -22.24 5.32
C VAL A 70 8.93 -21.10 5.27
N ASP A 71 10.05 -21.37 5.95
CA ASP A 71 11.36 -20.73 5.94
C ASP A 71 11.49 -19.26 5.47
N ALA A 72 12.22 -18.49 6.28
CA ALA A 72 12.62 -17.11 5.98
C ALA A 72 13.44 -16.93 4.68
N SER A 73 13.74 -18.01 3.95
CA SER A 73 14.37 -18.00 2.63
C SER A 73 13.37 -18.07 1.46
N THR A 74 12.11 -18.47 1.67
CA THR A 74 11.10 -18.59 0.61
C THR A 74 9.92 -17.67 0.87
N GLY A 75 10.16 -16.36 0.79
CA GLY A 75 9.14 -15.34 0.47
C GLY A 75 7.75 -15.52 1.12
N SER A 76 7.67 -15.79 2.43
CA SER A 76 6.38 -15.94 3.10
C SER A 76 5.54 -14.67 2.95
N MET A 77 4.42 -14.78 2.24
CA MET A 77 3.50 -13.68 1.98
C MET A 77 2.68 -13.39 3.23
N THR A 78 2.84 -12.20 3.81
CA THR A 78 2.06 -11.85 4.99
C THR A 78 0.59 -11.65 4.65
N MET A 79 -0.29 -11.82 5.63
CA MET A 79 -1.72 -11.56 5.46
C MET A 79 -2.01 -10.16 4.89
N LYS A 80 -1.21 -9.15 5.28
CA LYS A 80 -1.32 -7.78 4.77
C LYS A 80 -1.01 -7.71 3.27
N GLU A 81 0.08 -8.33 2.85
CA GLU A 81 0.47 -8.42 1.44
C GLU A 81 -0.60 -9.16 0.62
N ALA A 82 -1.09 -10.30 1.11
CA ALA A 82 -2.13 -11.09 0.45
C ALA A 82 -3.43 -10.30 0.25
N ILE A 83 -3.87 -9.55 1.25
CA ILE A 83 -5.07 -8.70 1.16
C ILE A 83 -4.89 -7.62 0.10
N LEU A 84 -3.76 -6.90 0.11
CA LEU A 84 -3.49 -5.81 -0.83
C LEU A 84 -3.37 -6.32 -2.27
N LEU A 85 -2.71 -7.46 -2.49
CA LEU A 85 -2.64 -8.11 -3.80
C LEU A 85 -4.01 -8.55 -4.30
N THR A 86 -4.88 -9.07 -3.42
CA THR A 86 -6.25 -9.47 -3.81
C THR A 86 -7.10 -8.25 -4.18
N LEU A 87 -6.97 -7.15 -3.43
CA LEU A 87 -7.63 -5.88 -3.76
C LEU A 87 -7.20 -5.37 -5.14
N LEU A 88 -5.93 -5.53 -5.49
CA LEU A 88 -5.36 -5.13 -6.78
C LEU A 88 -5.73 -6.09 -7.92
N ALA A 89 -5.82 -7.39 -7.65
CA ALA A 89 -6.30 -8.37 -8.63
C ALA A 89 -7.76 -8.10 -9.03
N ARG A 90 -8.57 -7.65 -8.07
CA ARG A 90 -9.98 -7.31 -8.30
C ARG A 90 -10.16 -5.97 -9.00
N ASN A 91 -9.35 -4.98 -8.64
CA ASN A 91 -9.39 -3.65 -9.25
C ASN A 91 -7.95 -3.17 -9.44
N ARG A 92 -7.45 -3.31 -10.68
CA ARG A 92 -6.09 -2.89 -11.05
C ARG A 92 -5.85 -1.41 -10.80
N ASN A 93 -6.91 -0.60 -10.90
CA ASN A 93 -6.88 0.85 -10.70
C ASN A 93 -7.15 1.26 -9.24
N ASN A 94 -7.07 0.32 -8.28
CA ASN A 94 -7.17 0.65 -6.85
C ASN A 94 -5.85 1.25 -6.34
N ARG A 95 -5.71 2.57 -6.50
CA ARG A 95 -4.50 3.32 -6.14
C ARG A 95 -4.10 3.14 -4.69
N MET A 96 -5.06 3.14 -3.77
CA MET A 96 -4.78 2.96 -2.34
C MET A 96 -4.15 1.60 -2.05
N ALA A 97 -4.71 0.53 -2.63
CA ALA A 97 -4.15 -0.81 -2.41
C ALA A 97 -2.73 -0.93 -2.98
N PHE A 98 -2.43 -0.26 -4.10
CA PHE A 98 -1.08 -0.20 -4.65
C PHE A 98 -0.13 0.60 -3.77
N GLU A 99 -0.47 1.83 -3.40
CA GLU A 99 0.38 2.69 -2.57
C GLU A 99 0.66 2.06 -1.20
N TYR A 100 -0.34 1.41 -0.58
CA TYR A 100 -0.15 0.67 0.67
C TYR A 100 0.73 -0.56 0.50
N LEU A 101 0.65 -1.27 -0.63
CA LEU A 101 1.52 -2.41 -0.92
C LEU A 101 2.97 -1.96 -1.06
N MET A 102 3.19 -0.87 -1.78
CA MET A 102 4.53 -0.27 -1.95
C MET A 102 5.09 0.21 -0.61
N ALA A 103 4.28 0.91 0.20
CA ALA A 103 4.68 1.32 1.55
C ALA A 103 5.02 0.11 2.43
N TYR A 104 4.25 -0.98 2.34
CA TYR A 104 4.53 -2.21 3.05
C TYR A 104 5.87 -2.83 2.64
N TYR A 105 6.20 -2.86 1.34
CA TYR A 105 7.50 -3.33 0.86
C TYR A 105 8.66 -2.44 1.30
N LEU A 106 8.47 -1.13 1.32
CA LEU A 106 9.48 -0.20 1.85
C LEU A 106 9.74 -0.46 3.34
N LEU A 107 8.68 -0.54 4.16
CA LEU A 107 8.76 -0.78 5.61
C LEU A 107 9.33 -2.16 5.96
N THR A 108 9.12 -3.16 5.12
CA THR A 108 9.68 -4.50 5.34
C THR A 108 11.04 -4.70 4.68
N ARG A 109 11.63 -3.63 4.11
CA ARG A 109 12.93 -3.63 3.42
C ARG A 109 13.02 -4.68 2.32
N GLN A 110 11.97 -4.77 1.51
CA GLN A 110 11.89 -5.66 0.35
C GLN A 110 11.99 -4.87 -0.97
N PRO A 111 13.13 -4.21 -1.27
CA PRO A 111 13.24 -3.34 -2.45
C PRO A 111 13.18 -4.11 -3.78
N GLY A 112 13.45 -5.42 -3.78
CA GLY A 112 13.22 -6.28 -4.95
C GLY A 112 11.73 -6.36 -5.33
N LYS A 113 10.83 -6.44 -4.35
CA LYS A 113 9.38 -6.43 -4.62
C LYS A 113 8.88 -5.06 -5.09
N VAL A 114 9.50 -3.97 -4.62
CA VAL A 114 9.28 -2.61 -5.13
C VAL A 114 9.66 -2.53 -6.61
N ALA A 115 10.85 -3.04 -6.97
CA ALA A 115 11.32 -3.11 -8.35
C ALA A 115 10.37 -3.91 -9.25
N CYS A 116 9.94 -5.11 -8.82
CA CYS A 116 8.99 -5.92 -9.60
C CYS A 116 7.61 -5.26 -9.77
N SER A 117 7.23 -4.36 -8.85
CA SER A 117 5.93 -3.68 -8.88
C SER A 117 5.95 -2.37 -9.67
N ILE A 118 7.10 -1.92 -10.16
CA ILE A 118 7.26 -0.57 -10.73
C ILE A 118 6.46 -0.36 -12.02
N GLY A 119 6.29 -1.39 -12.84
CA GLY A 119 5.50 -1.31 -14.08
C GLY A 119 4.03 -0.98 -13.82
N ARG A 120 3.53 -1.25 -12.61
CA ARG A 120 2.15 -0.93 -12.23
C ARG A 120 1.92 0.55 -11.98
N LEU A 121 2.98 1.36 -11.92
CA LEU A 121 2.81 2.81 -11.99
C LEU A 121 2.11 3.23 -13.29
N ASP A 122 2.07 2.41 -14.35
CA ASP A 122 1.32 2.72 -15.58
C ASP A 122 -0.20 2.73 -15.34
N ASP A 123 -0.67 2.02 -14.32
CA ASP A 123 -2.09 1.93 -13.96
C ASP A 123 -2.61 3.19 -13.22
N PHE A 124 -1.70 4.07 -12.77
CA PHE A 124 -2.01 5.24 -11.95
C PHE A 124 -1.22 6.41 -12.52
N ASP A 125 -1.85 7.50 -12.96
CA ASP A 125 -1.24 8.63 -13.70
C ASP A 125 -0.05 9.34 -12.98
N TYR A 126 1.04 8.63 -12.70
CA TYR A 126 2.23 9.12 -12.04
C TYR A 126 3.15 9.73 -13.07
N PRO A 127 3.50 11.01 -12.93
CA PRO A 127 4.37 11.70 -13.87
C PRO A 127 5.82 11.21 -13.80
N ALA A 128 6.25 10.71 -12.65
CA ALA A 128 7.60 10.21 -12.39
C ALA A 128 7.57 9.11 -11.32
N VAL A 129 8.69 8.40 -11.17
CA VAL A 129 8.85 7.43 -10.08
C VAL A 129 8.94 8.19 -8.76
N PRO A 130 8.07 7.89 -7.77
CA PRO A 130 8.18 8.48 -6.44
C PRO A 130 9.57 8.29 -5.83
N GLU A 131 10.07 9.33 -5.16
CA GLU A 131 11.45 9.43 -4.69
C GLU A 131 11.91 8.21 -3.87
N HIS A 132 11.10 7.76 -2.92
CA HIS A 132 11.45 6.64 -2.04
C HIS A 132 11.47 5.31 -2.80
N TYR A 133 10.66 5.17 -3.86
CA TYR A 133 10.70 3.98 -4.72
C TYR A 133 11.96 4.00 -5.57
N ALA A 134 12.33 5.17 -6.11
CA ALA A 134 13.56 5.35 -6.86
C ALA A 134 14.80 5.04 -6.01
N GLU A 135 14.86 5.53 -4.76
CA GLU A 135 15.95 5.20 -3.83
C GLU A 135 16.07 3.70 -3.57
N ALA A 136 14.94 3.02 -3.30
CA ALA A 136 14.89 1.58 -3.09
C ALA A 136 15.38 0.80 -4.31
N ILE A 137 14.92 1.18 -5.51
CA ILE A 137 15.24 0.51 -6.77
C ILE A 137 16.71 0.69 -7.14
N LEU A 138 17.26 1.91 -7.01
CA LEU A 138 18.66 2.18 -7.32
C LEU A 138 19.60 1.43 -6.38
N LEU A 139 19.32 1.40 -5.08
CA LEU A 139 20.11 0.64 -4.12
C LEU A 139 20.01 -0.87 -4.34
N TYR A 140 18.82 -1.38 -4.69
CA TYR A 140 18.64 -2.79 -5.03
C TYR A 140 19.40 -3.17 -6.30
N GLY A 141 19.32 -2.36 -7.35
CA GLY A 141 20.06 -2.56 -8.59
C GLY A 141 21.58 -2.56 -8.37
N TYR A 142 22.08 -1.65 -7.54
CA TYR A 142 23.49 -1.65 -7.13
C TYR A 142 23.88 -2.95 -6.41
N ARG A 143 23.06 -3.42 -5.47
CA ARG A 143 23.33 -4.64 -4.69
C ARG A 143 23.31 -5.91 -5.54
N VAL A 144 22.44 -5.99 -6.54
CA VAL A 144 22.32 -7.15 -7.45
C VAL A 144 23.26 -7.03 -8.65
N GLY A 145 23.85 -5.85 -8.89
CA GLY A 145 24.72 -5.59 -10.03
C GLY A 145 23.97 -5.46 -11.35
N CYS A 146 22.68 -5.10 -11.32
CA CYS A 146 21.84 -4.98 -12.51
C CYS A 146 21.07 -3.65 -12.52
N GLN A 147 20.95 -3.03 -13.68
CA GLN A 147 20.06 -1.88 -13.85
C GLN A 147 18.61 -2.36 -13.96
N ILE A 148 17.77 -1.89 -13.04
CA ILE A 148 16.34 -2.18 -13.06
C ILE A 148 15.66 -1.25 -14.06
N ASP A 149 14.92 -1.83 -15.01
CA ASP A 149 14.03 -1.06 -15.87
C ASP A 149 12.89 -0.46 -15.06
N VAL A 150 12.74 0.85 -15.12
CA VAL A 150 11.69 1.62 -14.43
C VAL A 150 10.47 1.86 -15.35
N ALA A 151 10.21 0.92 -16.26
CA ALA A 151 9.11 0.94 -17.20
C ALA A 151 9.07 2.24 -18.02
N GLY A 152 10.23 2.65 -18.57
CA GLY A 152 10.36 3.85 -19.40
C GLY A 152 10.22 5.19 -18.66
N ARG A 153 10.07 5.21 -17.33
CA ARG A 153 10.07 6.45 -16.54
C ARG A 153 11.47 6.99 -16.31
N THR A 154 11.55 8.29 -16.05
CA THR A 154 12.80 8.92 -15.62
C THR A 154 12.87 8.97 -14.10
N ILE A 155 13.98 8.50 -13.53
CA ILE A 155 14.33 8.82 -12.14
C ILE A 155 14.99 10.18 -12.13
N GLU A 156 14.52 11.07 -11.25
CA GLU A 156 15.06 12.42 -11.12
C GLU A 156 16.57 12.42 -10.82
N LYS A 157 17.30 13.33 -11.49
CA LYS A 157 18.74 13.54 -11.28
C LYS A 157 19.15 13.75 -9.80
N PRO A 158 18.43 14.55 -8.98
CA PRO A 158 18.76 14.68 -7.56
C PRO A 158 18.75 13.34 -6.81
N THR A 159 17.77 12.47 -7.05
CA THR A 159 17.67 11.15 -6.41
C THR A 159 18.82 10.24 -6.84
N GLN A 160 19.17 10.23 -8.13
CA GLN A 160 20.34 9.47 -8.61
C GLN A 160 21.64 9.94 -7.96
N LYS A 161 21.83 11.26 -7.84
CA LYS A 161 23.02 11.84 -7.19
C LYS A 161 23.09 11.42 -5.73
N ARG A 162 21.98 11.51 -5.00
CA ARG A 162 21.88 11.10 -3.60
C ARG A 162 22.26 9.64 -3.40
N VAL A 163 21.69 8.73 -4.18
CA VAL A 163 21.99 7.29 -4.06
C VAL A 163 23.47 7.01 -4.38
N ARG A 164 24.06 7.69 -5.37
CA ARG A 164 25.50 7.59 -5.63
C ARG A 164 26.35 8.05 -4.45
N GLU A 165 25.99 9.17 -3.82
CA GLU A 165 26.69 9.66 -2.62
C GLU A 165 26.56 8.66 -1.45
N VAL A 166 25.39 8.06 -1.26
CA VAL A 166 25.18 7.02 -0.25
C VAL A 166 26.05 5.79 -0.52
N ILE A 167 26.11 5.32 -1.77
CA ILE A 167 26.95 4.19 -2.16
C ILE A 167 28.43 4.47 -1.87
N GLN A 168 28.90 5.69 -2.17
CA GLN A 168 30.27 6.10 -1.87
C GLN A 168 30.55 6.09 -0.36
N ILE A 169 29.64 6.62 0.46
CA ILE A 169 29.78 6.62 1.93
C ILE A 169 29.86 5.18 2.46
N VAL A 170 29.03 4.27 1.96
CA VAL A 170 29.05 2.85 2.38
C VAL A 170 30.39 2.19 2.03
N HIS A 171 30.98 2.53 0.87
CA HIS A 171 32.29 2.05 0.47
C HIS A 171 33.42 2.65 1.33
N ASP A 172 33.38 3.95 1.61
CA ASP A 172 34.42 4.66 2.36
C ASP A 172 34.47 4.26 3.84
N CYS A 173 33.33 3.87 4.42
CA CYS A 173 33.22 3.42 5.81
C CYS A 173 33.49 1.91 6.01
N ASP A 174 33.94 1.18 4.99
CA ASP A 174 34.23 -0.27 5.03
C ASP A 174 33.10 -1.12 5.67
N GLY A 175 31.85 -0.69 5.50
CA GLY A 175 30.69 -1.38 6.06
C GLY A 175 30.44 -1.18 7.57
N ASP A 176 31.13 -0.25 8.25
CA ASP A 176 30.79 0.12 9.63
C ASP A 176 29.40 0.75 9.69
N LYS A 177 28.44 -0.03 10.18
CA LYS A 177 27.02 0.36 10.26
C LYS A 177 26.79 1.59 11.12
N LYS A 178 27.59 1.83 12.17
CA LYS A 178 27.40 3.00 13.05
C LYS A 178 27.89 4.27 12.37
N ALA A 179 29.10 4.23 11.80
CA ALA A 179 29.64 5.35 11.04
C ALA A 179 28.73 5.72 9.85
N ILE A 180 28.21 4.71 9.13
CA ILE A 180 27.24 4.92 8.05
C ILE A 180 25.95 5.55 8.60
N ALA A 181 25.43 5.08 9.73
CA ALA A 181 24.21 5.63 10.32
C ALA A 181 24.36 7.10 10.72
N ASP A 182 25.48 7.46 11.35
CA ASP A 182 25.75 8.84 11.79
C ASP A 182 25.89 9.80 10.61
N VAL A 183 26.64 9.40 9.57
CA VAL A 183 26.83 10.22 8.36
C VAL A 183 25.51 10.37 7.59
N LEU A 184 24.72 9.30 7.47
CA LEU A 184 23.41 9.35 6.80
C LEU A 184 22.40 10.17 7.61
N ALA A 185 22.41 10.09 8.94
CA ALA A 185 21.55 10.90 9.78
C ALA A 185 21.85 12.40 9.67
N ALA A 186 23.13 12.77 9.55
CA ALA A 186 23.55 14.16 9.41
C ALA A 186 23.26 14.74 8.01
N ARG A 187 23.49 13.95 6.94
CA ARG A 187 23.45 14.45 5.56
C ARG A 187 22.13 14.19 4.84
N PHE A 188 21.41 13.11 5.20
CA PHE A 188 20.18 12.66 4.54
C PHE A 188 19.13 12.14 5.55
N PRO A 189 18.63 12.99 6.46
CA PRO A 189 17.76 12.55 7.55
C PRO A 189 16.45 11.91 7.09
N GLU A 190 15.91 12.36 5.95
CA GLU A 190 14.61 11.93 5.40
C GLU A 190 14.73 10.87 4.30
N SER A 191 15.94 10.45 3.94
CA SER A 191 16.14 9.49 2.84
C SER A 191 15.75 8.07 3.27
N TYR A 192 15.04 7.36 2.39
CA TYR A 192 14.75 5.94 2.55
C TYR A 192 16.04 5.10 2.59
N CYS A 193 17.12 5.54 1.94
CA CYS A 193 18.43 4.89 2.01
C CYS A 193 18.90 4.66 3.46
N ARG A 194 18.69 5.64 4.35
CA ARG A 194 19.02 5.53 5.77
C ARG A 194 18.24 4.39 6.40
N TYR A 195 16.92 4.43 6.25
CA TYR A 195 16.02 3.41 6.80
C TYR A 195 16.37 2.01 6.29
N LEU A 196 16.69 1.88 4.99
CA LEU A 196 17.04 0.59 4.39
C LEU A 196 18.36 0.04 4.95
N LEU A 197 19.37 0.89 5.15
CA LEU A 197 20.71 0.49 5.57
C LEU A 197 20.86 0.31 7.08
N THR A 198 20.28 1.21 7.88
CA THR A 198 20.42 1.20 9.34
C THR A 198 19.24 0.51 10.03
N GLY A 199 18.07 0.53 9.40
CA GLY A 199 16.83 0.08 10.00
C GLY A 199 16.16 1.05 10.96
N GLU A 200 16.76 2.20 11.16
CA GLU A 200 16.24 3.28 11.99
C GLU A 200 15.48 4.26 11.09
N SER A 201 14.18 4.44 11.34
CA SER A 201 13.42 5.51 10.71
C SER A 201 13.72 6.81 11.45
N GLY A 202 14.08 7.87 10.72
CA GLY A 202 14.37 9.19 11.29
C GLY A 202 13.20 9.70 12.14
N GLY A 203 13.40 9.72 13.45
CA GLY A 203 12.36 10.09 14.40
C GLY A 203 12.87 10.15 15.84
N ALA A 204 14.03 10.77 16.04
CA ALA A 204 14.32 11.40 17.34
C ALA A 204 13.98 12.89 17.16
N ARG A 205 12.74 13.24 17.51
CA ARG A 205 12.39 14.60 17.92
C ARG A 205 12.31 14.62 19.44
#